data_AF-A0A1H9D319-F1
#
_entry.id   AF-A0A1H9D319-F1
#
_cell.length_a   1.000
_cell.length_b   1.000
_cell.length_c   1.000
_cell.angle_alpha   90.00
_cell.angle_beta   90.00
_cell.angle_gamma   90.00
#
_symmetry.space_group_name_H-M   'P 1'
#
loop_
_entity.id
_entity.type
_entity.pdbx_description
1 polymer ?
#
loop_
_entity_poly.entity_id
_entity_poly.type
_entity_poly.pdbx_seq_one_letter_code
_entity_poly.pdbx_strand_id
1 'polypeptide(L)'
;MLHVDLADRMDSSYFQKYLTSRGLSDRIQTVWKTDQADKSKLSHFMRTMFDVPPNLIIDDASHLYEPTLASFEALFPLMPPGSLFVYYRRLGALA
;
A
#
# COMPACT_ATOMS: atom_id res chain seq x y z
N MET A 1 5.55 -8.00 1.51
CA MET A 1 4.31 -7.19 1.54
C MET A 1 4.62 -5.92 2.30
N LEU A 2 4.34 -4.78 1.69
CA LEU A 2 4.43 -3.46 2.32
C LEU A 2 3.02 -2.91 2.47
N HIS A 3 2.65 -2.50 3.67
CA HIS A 3 1.42 -1.79 3.95
C HIS A 3 1.73 -0.33 4.26
N VAL A 4 0.94 0.59 3.73
CA VAL A 4 1.05 2.04 3.96
C VAL A 4 -0.29 2.55 4.49
N ASP A 5 -0.26 3.39 5.52
CA ASP A 5 -1.46 3.98 6.12
C ASP A 5 -1.16 5.41 6.57
N LEU A 6 -2.15 6.29 6.42
CA LEU A 6 -2.10 7.69 6.84
C LEU A 6 -2.07 7.84 8.37
N ALA A 7 -2.63 6.88 9.10
CA ALA A 7 -2.82 6.96 10.54
C ALA A 7 -1.50 7.19 11.29
N ASP A 8 -1.57 8.09 12.27
CA ASP A 8 -0.49 8.33 13.22
C ASP A 8 -0.55 7.30 14.36
N ARG A 9 0.01 6.12 14.08
CA ARG A 9 0.14 5.04 15.06
C ARG A 9 1.33 4.15 14.73
N MET A 10 1.51 3.12 15.55
CA MET A 10 2.46 2.04 15.34
C MET A 10 1.73 0.71 15.38
N ASP A 11 2.46 -0.36 15.07
CA ASP A 11 1.94 -1.71 15.14
C ASP A 11 1.47 -2.06 16.54
N SER A 12 0.28 -2.66 16.59
CA SER A 12 -0.26 -3.18 17.85
C SER A 12 0.56 -4.37 18.34
N SER A 13 0.56 -4.57 19.67
CA SER A 13 1.19 -5.75 20.27
C SER A 13 0.57 -7.06 19.77
N TYR A 14 -0.71 -7.05 19.40
CA TYR A 14 -1.38 -8.20 18.79
C TYR A 14 -0.82 -8.52 17.40
N PHE A 15 -0.66 -7.51 16.54
CA PHE A 15 -0.10 -7.69 15.21
C PHE A 15 1.36 -8.17 15.27
N GLN A 16 2.16 -7.60 16.17
CA GLN A 16 3.55 -8.03 16.40
C GLN A 16 3.64 -9.49 16.87
N LYS A 17 2.76 -9.92 17.79
CA LYS A 17 2.66 -11.33 18.20
C LYS A 17 2.29 -12.23 17.02
N TYR A 18 1.34 -11.81 16.18
CA TYR A 18 0.94 -12.55 14.99
C TYR A 18 2.13 -12.75 14.03
N LEU A 19 2.86 -11.68 13.71
CA LEU A 19 4.04 -11.74 12.83
C LEU A 19 5.08 -12.73 13.35
N THR A 20 5.46 -12.61 14.63
CA THR A 20 6.45 -13.48 15.25
C THR A 20 5.99 -14.94 15.28
N SER A 21 4.74 -15.20 15.70
CA SER A 21 4.20 -16.56 15.79
C SER A 21 4.12 -17.30 14.46
N ARG A 22 4.14 -16.56 13.34
CA ARG A 22 4.06 -17.10 11.98
C ARG A 22 5.37 -17.00 11.20
N GLY A 23 6.43 -16.44 11.79
CA GLY A 23 7.68 -16.18 11.08
C GLY A 23 7.51 -15.22 9.90
N LEU A 24 6.66 -14.20 10.05
CA LEU A 24 6.30 -13.25 8.98
C LEU A 24 7.00 -11.89 9.11
N SER A 25 7.81 -11.67 10.15
CA SER A 25 8.40 -10.36 10.46
C SER A 25 9.25 -9.80 9.32
N ASP A 26 9.90 -10.65 8.52
CA ASP A 26 10.69 -10.21 7.37
C ASP A 26 9.87 -10.08 6.08
N ARG A 27 8.62 -10.57 6.09
CA ARG A 27 7.74 -10.64 4.91
C ARG A 27 6.65 -9.59 4.89
N ILE A 28 6.26 -9.07 6.06
CA ILE A 28 5.21 -8.06 6.20
C ILE A 28 5.78 -6.87 6.96
N GLN A 29 5.75 -5.71 6.31
CA GLN A 29 6.21 -4.45 6.88
C GLN A 29 5.10 -3.41 6.75
N THR A 30 5.03 -2.50 7.72
CA THR A 30 4.05 -1.41 7.78
C THR A 30 4.76 -0.07 7.84
N VAL A 31 4.28 0.90 7.07
CA VAL A 31 4.75 2.28 7.11
C VAL A 31 3.55 3.18 7.41
N TRP A 32 3.58 3.76 8.61
CA TRP A 32 2.55 4.66 9.12
C TRP A 32 2.80 6.11 8.66
N LYS A 33 1.84 7.01 8.91
CA LYS A 33 1.91 8.44 8.56
C LYS A 33 2.29 8.68 7.09
N THR A 34 1.69 7.93 6.19
CA THR A 34 1.97 8.01 4.76
C THR A 34 0.68 8.16 3.99
N ASP A 35 0.56 9.29 3.31
CA ASP A 35 -0.52 9.54 2.37
C ASP A 35 -0.27 8.76 1.07
N GLN A 36 -1.25 7.99 0.61
CA GLN A 36 -1.19 7.29 -0.67
C GLN A 36 -1.21 8.24 -1.88
N ALA A 37 -1.60 9.50 -1.70
CA ALA A 37 -1.49 10.51 -2.73
C ALA A 37 -0.05 11.08 -2.85
N ASP A 38 0.85 10.78 -1.91
CA ASP A 38 2.26 11.21 -1.97
C ASP A 38 3.06 10.35 -2.97
N LYS A 39 2.98 10.76 -4.23
CA LYS A 39 3.64 10.09 -5.36
C LYS A 39 5.15 9.95 -5.16
N SER A 40 5.79 10.94 -4.55
CA SER A 40 7.24 10.94 -4.32
C SER A 40 7.62 9.87 -3.31
N LYS A 41 6.89 9.82 -2.19
CA LYS A 41 7.12 8.84 -1.12
C LYS A 41 6.79 7.41 -1.56
N LEU A 42 5.70 7.22 -2.30
CA LEU A 42 5.38 5.93 -2.90
C LEU A 42 6.43 5.46 -3.91
N SER A 43 6.87 6.34 -4.81
CA SER A 43 7.94 6.04 -5.77
C SER A 43 9.26 5.73 -5.08
N HIS A 44 9.54 6.38 -3.95
CA HIS A 44 10.71 6.08 -3.12
C HIS A 44 10.61 4.64 -2.57
N PHE A 45 9.49 4.27 -1.95
CA PHE A 45 9.32 2.91 -1.42
C PHE A 45 9.41 1.82 -2.48
N MET A 46 8.87 2.04 -3.67
CA MET A 46 9.00 1.10 -4.80
C MET A 46 10.46 0.80 -5.17
N ARG A 47 11.38 1.75 -4.94
CA ARG A 47 12.81 1.62 -5.28
C ARG A 47 13.68 1.15 -4.11
N THR A 48 13.28 1.41 -2.87
CA THR A 48 14.13 1.19 -1.69
C THR A 48 13.68 0.05 -0.80
N MET A 49 12.40 -0.33 -0.85
CA MET A 49 11.82 -1.35 0.03
C MET A 49 11.67 -2.71 -0.66
N PHE A 50 12.06 -2.82 -1.93
CA PHE A 50 11.96 -4.04 -2.71
C PHE A 50 13.19 -4.21 -3.60
N ASP A 51 13.70 -5.43 -3.70
CA ASP A 51 14.75 -5.79 -4.67
C ASP A 51 14.22 -5.73 -6.11
N VAL A 52 12.93 -6.07 -6.29
CA VAL A 52 12.20 -5.99 -7.55
C VAL A 52 10.84 -5.34 -7.33
N PRO A 53 10.33 -4.51 -8.25
CA PRO A 53 9.03 -3.86 -8.07
C PRO A 53 7.90 -4.90 -7.85
N PRO A 54 6.95 -4.63 -6.95
CA PRO A 54 5.83 -5.52 -6.68
C PRO A 54 4.94 -5.71 -7.92
N ASN A 55 4.44 -6.94 -8.09
CA ASN A 55 3.54 -7.32 -9.17
C ASN A 55 2.06 -7.30 -8.77
N LEU A 56 1.76 -6.99 -7.51
CA LEU A 56 0.42 -6.85 -6.98
C LEU A 56 0.38 -5.63 -6.06
N ILE A 57 -0.55 -4.73 -6.35
CA ILE A 57 -0.88 -3.58 -5.51
C ILE A 57 -2.37 -3.64 -5.22
N ILE A 58 -2.71 -3.49 -3.93
CA ILE A 58 -4.09 -3.42 -3.46
C ILE A 58 -4.25 -2.05 -2.81
N ASP A 59 -5.06 -1.19 -3.44
CA ASP A 59 -5.52 0.06 -2.85
C ASP A 59 -6.82 -0.21 -2.09
N ASP A 60 -6.73 -0.31 -0.76
CA ASP A 60 -7.86 -0.59 0.12
C ASP A 60 -8.52 0.67 0.73
N ALA A 61 -8.01 1.85 0.38
CA ALA A 61 -8.53 3.15 0.78
C ALA A 61 -9.22 3.88 -0.40
N SER A 62 -9.58 3.15 -1.44
CA SER A 62 -10.12 3.63 -2.72
C SER A 62 -11.56 4.14 -2.70
N HIS A 63 -12.11 4.45 -1.53
CA HIS A 63 -13.40 5.15 -1.42
C HIS A 63 -13.31 6.61 -1.90
N LEU A 64 -12.10 7.15 -2.04
CA LEU A 64 -11.82 8.47 -2.62
C LEU A 64 -11.14 8.30 -3.98
N TYR A 65 -11.68 8.93 -5.02
CA TYR A 65 -11.14 8.81 -6.38
C TYR A 65 -9.75 9.46 -6.54
N GLU A 66 -9.58 10.68 -6.04
CA GLU A 66 -8.33 11.43 -6.22
C GLU A 66 -7.09 10.74 -5.60
N PRO A 67 -7.14 10.22 -4.36
CA PRO A 67 -6.03 9.46 -3.79
C PRO A 67 -5.74 8.16 -4.55
N THR A 68 -6.77 7.45 -5.04
CA THR A 68 -6.57 6.27 -5.88
C THR A 68 -5.90 6.62 -7.19
N LEU A 69 -6.37 7.66 -7.90
CA LEU A 69 -5.75 8.11 -9.14
C LEU A 69 -4.29 8.51 -8.93
N ALA A 70 -4.01 9.27 -7.88
CA ALA A 70 -2.65 9.71 -7.55
C ALA A 70 -1.71 8.51 -7.29
N SER A 71 -2.16 7.53 -6.51
CA SER A 71 -1.38 6.31 -6.24
C SER A 71 -1.20 5.45 -7.49
N PHE A 72 -2.23 5.31 -8.32
CA PHE A 72 -2.18 4.58 -9.59
C PHE A 72 -1.14 5.19 -10.54
N GLU A 73 -1.20 6.51 -10.76
CA GLU A 73 -0.24 7.22 -11.62
C GLU A 73 1.20 7.12 -11.12
N ALA A 74 1.41 7.05 -9.80
CA ALA A 74 2.73 6.89 -9.23
C ALA A 74 3.27 5.46 -9.34
N LEU A 75 2.42 4.47 -9.08
CA LEU A 75 2.84 3.09 -8.86
C LEU A 75 2.75 2.24 -10.13
N PHE A 76 1.67 2.37 -10.91
CA PHE A 76 1.40 1.51 -12.06
C PHE A 76 2.52 1.52 -13.12
N PRO A 77 3.12 2.66 -13.48
CA PRO A 77 4.24 2.68 -14.44
C PRO A 77 5.50 1.95 -13.97
N LEU A 78 5.63 1.71 -12.66
CA LEU A 78 6.78 1.01 -12.06
C LEU A 78 6.54 -0.49 -11.92
N MET A 79 5.32 -0.97 -12.14
CA MET A 79 4.97 -2.37 -12.00
C MET A 79 5.44 -3.18 -13.22
N PRO A 80 5.92 -4.42 -13.04
CA PRO A 80 6.30 -5.27 -14.17
C PRO A 80 5.11 -5.60 -15.11
N PRO A 81 5.34 -5.94 -16.38
CA PRO A 81 4.28 -6.45 -17.25
C PRO A 81 3.56 -7.67 -16.64
N GLY A 82 2.24 -7.72 -16.76
CA GLY A 82 1.40 -8.78 -16.17
C GLY A 82 1.02 -8.56 -14.70
N SER A 83 1.39 -7.42 -14.12
CA SER A 83 1.04 -7.06 -12.75
C SER A 83 -0.42 -6.64 -12.60
N LEU A 84 -0.92 -6.69 -11.37
CA LEU A 84 -2.30 -6.35 -11.01
C LEU A 84 -2.34 -5.17 -10.05
N PHE A 85 -3.10 -4.14 -10.42
CA PHE A 85 -3.50 -3.05 -9.52
C PHE A 85 -4.99 -3.22 -9.20
N VAL A 86 -5.30 -3.53 -7.96
CA VAL A 86 -6.67 -3.74 -7.48
C VAL A 86 -7.10 -2.54 -6.67
N TYR A 87 -8.19 -1.91 -7.08
CA TYR A 87 -8.90 -0.90 -6.31
C TYR A 87 -10.39 -1.27 -6.28
N TYR A 88 -11.13 -0.77 -5.29
CA TYR A 88 -12.58 -0.96 -5.24
C TYR A 88 -13.31 0.37 -5.03
N ARG A 89 -14.39 0.58 -5.77
CA ARG A 89 -15.30 1.71 -5.52
C ARG A 89 -16.59 1.19 -4.92
N ARG A 90 -17.02 1.80 -3.82
CA ARG A 90 -18.35 1.52 -3.27
C ARG A 90 -19.41 2.10 -4.23
N LEU A 91 -20.17 1.23 -4.88
CA LEU A 91 -21.35 1.64 -5.66
C LEU A 91 -22.45 2.04 -4.66
N GLY A 92 -22.60 3.33 -4.36
CA GLY A 92 -23.68 3.78 -3.48
C GLY A 92 -23.50 5.08 -2.68
N ALA A 93 -22.77 6.08 -3.18
CA ALA A 93 -22.82 7.44 -2.64
C ALA A 93 -23.23 8.41 -3.75
N LEU A 94 -24.44 8.24 -4.26
CA LEU A 94 -25.23 9.35 -4.78
C LEU A 94 -26.03 9.86 -3.59
N ALA A 95 -25.56 10.95 -2.99
CA ALA A 95 -26.36 11.83 -2.16
C ALA A 95 -26.39 13.19 -2.85
#